data_AF-A0A6I8MEF3-F1
#
_entry.id   AF-A0A6I8MEF3-F1
#
_cell.length_a   1.000
_cell.length_b   1.000
_cell.length_c   1.000
_cell.angle_alpha   90.00
_cell.angle_beta   90.00
_cell.angle_gamma   90.00
#
_symmetry.space_group_name_H-M   'P 1'
#
loop_
_entity.id
_entity.type
_entity.pdbx_description
1 polymer ?
#
loop_
_entity_poly.entity_id
_entity_poly.type
_entity_poly.pdbx_seq_one_letter_code
_entity_poly.pdbx_strand_id
1 'polypeptide(L)' 'MGIQYRKRKKLGKNSWLNLSGSGASASTKIGPVTINSRGGVWVKLPGGLTFRGRWK' A
#
# COMPACT_ATOMS: atom_id res chain seq x y z
N MET A 1 -24.07 7.14 -0.07
CA MET A 1 -22.97 8.09 -0.34
C MET A 1 -22.84 8.99 0.88
N GLY A 2 -21.67 9.06 1.52
CA GLY A 2 -21.48 9.78 2.79
C GLY A 2 -20.02 10.16 3.01
N ILE A 3 -19.73 10.83 4.13
CA ILE A 3 -18.39 11.33 4.46
C ILE A 3 -17.40 10.15 4.54
N GLN A 4 -16.41 10.15 3.63
CA GLN A 4 -15.34 9.16 3.64
C GLN A 4 -14.15 9.69 4.43
N TYR A 5 -13.88 9.08 5.59
CA TYR A 5 -12.63 9.30 6.30
C TYR A 5 -11.50 8.51 5.63
N ARG A 6 -10.46 9.20 5.15
CA ARG A 6 -9.18 8.62 4.74
C ARG A 6 -8.04 9.45 5.29
N LYS A 7 -7.13 8.81 6.01
CA LYS A 7 -5.92 9.44 6.56
C LYS A 7 -4.72 8.54 6.27
N ARG A 8 -3.72 9.09 5.58
CA ARG A 8 -2.43 8.43 5.36
C ARG A 8 -1.39 9.05 6.30
N LYS A 9 -0.79 8.25 7.16
CA LYS A 9 0.30 8.66 8.05
C LYS A 9 1.57 7.93 7.68
N LYS A 10 2.66 8.67 7.49
CA LYS A 10 3.98 8.09 7.23
C LYS A 10 4.49 7.46 8.53
N LEU A 11 4.79 6.17 8.52
CA LEU A 11 5.32 5.43 9.69
C LEU A 11 6.85 5.37 9.69
N GLY A 12 7.48 5.53 8.53
CA GLY A 12 8.94 5.49 8.40
C GLY A 12 9.39 6.00 7.03
N LYS A 13 10.67 5.82 6.70
CA LYS A 13 11.21 6.25 5.38
C LYS A 13 10.40 5.67 4.21
N ASN A 14 10.01 4.39 4.31
CA ASN A 14 9.34 3.66 3.23
C ASN A 14 8.02 3.00 3.67
N SER A 15 7.41 3.45 4.76
CA SER A 15 6.21 2.80 5.33
C SER A 15 5.09 3.81 5.55
N TRP A 16 3.85 3.40 5.27
CA TRP A 16 2.65 4.21 5.40
C TRP A 16 1.56 3.43 6.12
N LEU A 17 0.87 4.09 7.03
CA LEU A 17 -0.39 3.66 7.61
C LEU A 17 -1.53 4.38 6.89
N ASN A 18 -2.42 3.62 6.26
CA ASN A 18 -3.64 4.11 5.64
C ASN A 18 -4.81 3.75 6.56
N LEU A 19 -5.35 4.75 7.22
CA LEU A 19 -6.56 4.68 8.04
C LEU A 19 -7.74 5.10 7.16
N SER A 20 -8.82 4.35 7.21
CA SER A 20 -10.04 4.66 6.47
C SER A 20 -11.28 4.25 7.28
N GLY A 21 -12.46 4.73 6.88
CA GLY A 21 -13.73 4.30 7.48
C GLY A 21 -13.95 2.78 7.48
N SER A 22 -13.27 2.02 6.59
CA SER A 22 -13.30 0.55 6.54
C SER A 22 -12.14 -0.14 7.27
N GLY A 23 -11.35 0.62 8.04
CA GLY A 23 -10.25 0.10 8.86
C GLY A 23 -8.87 0.59 8.46
N ALA A 24 -7.86 0.10 9.18
CA ALA A 24 -6.46 0.43 9.02
C ALA A 24 -5.73 -0.54 8.07
N SER A 25 -4.72 -0.07 7.36
CA SER A 25 -3.78 -0.91 6.61
C SER A 25 -2.39 -0.30 6.58
N ALA A 26 -1.37 -1.12 6.67
CA ALA A 26 0.01 -0.69 6.51
C ALA A 26 0.48 -1.02 5.08
N SER A 27 1.36 -0.21 4.54
CA SER A 27 2.05 -0.44 3.27
C SER A 27 3.53 -0.13 3.46
N THR A 28 4.39 -1.04 3.02
CA THR A 28 5.85 -0.90 3.11
C THR A 28 6.45 -1.08 1.74
N LYS A 29 7.37 -0.19 1.37
CA LYS A 29 8.14 -0.26 0.14
C LYS A 29 9.57 -0.71 0.46
N ILE A 30 10.00 -1.77 -0.20
CA ILE A 30 11.34 -2.35 -0.09
C ILE A 30 11.91 -2.40 -1.51
N GLY A 31 12.69 -1.39 -1.88
CA GLY A 31 13.25 -1.24 -3.23
C GLY A 31 12.18 -1.15 -4.32
N PRO A 32 12.19 -2.03 -5.34
CA PRO A 32 11.15 -2.09 -6.38
C PRO A 32 9.84 -2.71 -5.87
N VAL A 33 9.85 -3.35 -4.71
CA VAL A 33 8.68 -4.07 -4.18
C VAL A 33 7.91 -3.18 -3.19
N THR A 34 6.58 -3.20 -3.26
CA THR A 34 5.69 -2.60 -2.26
C THR A 34 4.70 -3.67 -1.82
N ILE A 35 4.65 -3.93 -0.53
CA ILE A 35 3.71 -4.87 0.08
C ILE A 35 2.74 -4.10 0.97
N ASN A 36 1.49 -4.55 1.06
CA ASN A 36 0.54 -4.01 2.00
C ASN A 36 -0.06 -5.10 2.88
N SER A 37 -0.49 -4.72 4.09
CA SER A 37 -1.10 -5.61 5.07
C SER A 37 -2.48 -6.13 4.64
N ARG A 38 -3.02 -5.68 3.51
CA ARG A 38 -4.26 -6.21 2.90
C ARG A 38 -3.98 -7.30 1.86
N GLY A 39 -2.74 -7.78 1.77
CA GLY A 39 -2.35 -8.89 0.88
C GLY A 39 -2.08 -8.48 -0.56
N GLY A 40 -1.78 -7.20 -0.81
CA GLY A 40 -1.37 -6.71 -2.12
C GLY A 40 0.13 -6.54 -2.25
N VAL A 41 0.67 -6.90 -3.41
CA VAL A 41 2.08 -6.73 -3.79
C VAL A 41 2.21 -6.02 -5.12
N TRP A 42 3.11 -5.06 -5.16
CA TRP A 42 3.53 -4.34 -6.34
C TRP A 42 5.02 -4.51 -6.53
N VAL A 43 5.45 -4.92 -7.71
CA VAL A 43 6.87 -5.01 -8.07
C VAL A 43 7.10 -4.14 -9.29
N LYS A 44 7.99 -3.16 -9.17
CA LYS A 44 8.45 -2.34 -10.28
C LYS A 44 9.55 -3.09 -11.02
N LEU A 45 9.26 -3.52 -12.24
CA LEU A 45 10.18 -4.24 -13.10
C LEU A 45 10.97 -3.23 -13.97
N PRO A 46 12.16 -3.60 -14.45
CA PRO A 46 12.90 -2.80 -15.42
C PRO A 46 12.09 -2.63 -16.72
N GLY A 47 12.39 -1.57 -17.48
CA GLY A 47 11.67 -1.26 -18.74
C GLY A 47 10.29 -0.63 -18.54
N GLY A 48 9.99 -0.10 -17.35
CA GLY A 48 8.70 0.57 -17.06
C GLY A 48 7.55 -0.38 -16.72
N LEU A 49 7.82 -1.70 -16.71
CA LEU A 49 6.84 -2.72 -16.38
C LEU A 49 6.51 -2.73 -14.88
N THR A 50 5.27 -3.05 -14.53
CA THR A 50 4.83 -3.17 -13.14
C THR A 50 4.02 -4.44 -12.96
N PHE A 51 4.46 -5.31 -12.05
CA PHE A 51 3.71 -6.49 -11.66
C PHE A 51 2.84 -6.18 -10.43
N ARG A 52 1.57 -6.57 -10.48
CA ARG A 52 0.61 -6.40 -9.39
C ARG A 52 -0.02 -7.74 -9.03
N GLY A 53 0.31 -8.24 -7.84
CA GLY A 53 -0.29 -9.43 -7.25
C GLY A 53 -1.20 -9.09 -6.07
N ARG A 54 -2.21 -9.91 -5.83
CA ARG A 54 -2.99 -9.96 -4.57
C ARG A 54 -3.18 -11.42 -4.19
N TRP A 55 -3.05 -11.73 -2.91
CA TRP A 55 -3.31 -13.09 -2.36
C TRP A 55 -4.48 -13.11 -1.37
N LYS A 56 -5.34 -12.09 -1.43
CA LYS A 56 -6.56 -11.96 -0.64
C LYS A 56 -7.73 -11.53 -1.52
#